data_AF-A0A0F9ARJ8-F1
#
_entry.id   AF-A0A0F9ARJ8-F1
#
_cell.length_a   1.000
_cell.length_b   1.000
_cell.length_c   1.000
_cell.angle_alpha   90.00
_cell.angle_beta   90.00
_cell.angle_gamma   90.00
#
_symmetry.space_group_name_H-M   'P 1'
#
loop_
_entity.id
_entity.type
_entity.pdbx_description
1 polymer ?
#
loop_
_entity_poly.entity_id
_entity_poly.type
_entity_poly.pdbx_seq_one_letter_code
_entity_poly.pdbx_strand_id
1 'polypeptide(L)'
;MKENMKFLIPLPYSNKNATALIKKHNAQLGSHSNSFQLNDNILHCLKDKVEIGGENYNAYIYLDENRRVDLGIFFLKKRLIVL
;
A
#
# COMPACT_ATOMS: atom_id res chain seq x y z
N MET A 1 -6.20 23.25 6.00
CA MET A 1 -5.99 22.65 7.34
C MET A 1 -4.54 22.21 7.45
N LYS A 2 -3.71 23.02 8.12
CA LYS A 2 -2.34 22.67 8.51
C LYS A 2 -2.40 22.24 9.98
N GLU A 3 -2.33 20.93 10.22
CA GLU A 3 -1.67 20.43 11.43
C GLU A 3 -0.50 19.60 10.93
N ASN A 4 0.71 20.05 11.24
CA ASN A 4 1.95 19.51 10.70
C ASN A 4 2.05 18.03 11.06
N MET A 5 2.02 17.15 10.06
CA MET A 5 2.33 15.74 10.22
C MET A 5 3.72 15.61 10.84
N LYS A 6 3.79 15.30 12.14
CA LYS A 6 5.04 15.32 12.91
C LYS A 6 5.93 14.12 12.63
N PHE A 7 5.34 13.01 12.20
CA PHE A 7 6.04 11.77 11.93
C PHE A 7 5.23 10.88 10.98
N LEU A 8 5.94 10.11 10.16
CA LEU A 8 5.40 8.99 9.39
C LEU A 8 5.90 7.71 10.04
N ILE A 9 4.99 6.82 10.41
CA ILE A 9 5.34 5.51 10.98
C ILE A 9 5.03 4.45 9.92
N PRO A 10 6.06 3.79 9.34
CA PRO A 10 5.81 2.67 8.47
C PRO A 10 5.20 1.52 9.28
N LEU A 11 4.05 1.04 8.85
CA LEU A 11 3.42 -0.14 9.43
C LEU A 11 3.96 -1.39 8.73
N PRO A 12 4.68 -2.28 9.43
CA PRO A 12 5.21 -3.49 8.80
C PRO A 12 4.07 -4.45 8.42
N TYR A 13 4.26 -5.22 7.36
CA TYR A 13 3.26 -6.21 6.90
C TYR A 13 2.94 -7.30 7.93
N SER A 14 3.84 -7.55 8.89
CA SER A 14 3.59 -8.45 10.02
C SER A 14 2.56 -7.91 11.02
N ASN A 15 2.22 -6.62 10.96
CA ASN A 15 1.22 -6.01 11.83
C ASN A 15 -0.19 -6.41 11.38
N LYS A 16 -1.00 -6.92 12.32
CA LYS A 16 -2.39 -7.35 12.07
C LYS A 16 -3.26 -6.22 11.55
N ASN A 17 -3.10 -5.00 12.08
CA ASN A 17 -3.87 -3.82 11.65
C ASN A 17 -3.49 -3.41 10.23
N ALA A 18 -2.20 -3.50 9.88
CA ALA A 18 -1.75 -3.26 8.50
C ALA A 18 -2.34 -4.27 7.52
N THR A 19 -2.31 -5.56 7.88
CA THR A 19 -2.89 -6.63 7.05
C THR A 19 -4.39 -6.47 6.88
N ALA A 20 -5.10 -6.09 7.96
CA ALA A 20 -6.54 -5.84 7.93
C ALA A 20 -6.90 -4.67 7.00
N LEU A 21 -6.16 -3.56 7.09
CA LEU A 21 -6.31 -2.40 6.21
C LEU A 21 -6.09 -2.76 4.73
N ILE A 22 -5.02 -3.50 4.44
CA ILE A 22 -4.73 -3.94 3.06
C ILE A 22 -5.85 -4.83 2.54
N LYS A 23 -6.33 -5.81 3.31
CA LYS A 23 -7.43 -6.69 2.91
C LYS A 23 -8.72 -5.92 2.67
N LYS A 24 -9.06 -4.96 3.55
CA LYS A 24 -10.24 -4.09 3.43
C LYS A 24 -10.27 -3.33 2.11
N HIS A 25 -9.11 -2.86 1.66
CA HIS A 25 -8.98 -1.98 0.49
C HIS A 25 -8.41 -2.66 -0.76
N ASN A 26 -8.18 -3.97 -0.74
CA ASN A 26 -7.50 -4.69 -1.83
C ASN A 26 -8.22 -4.53 -3.19
N ALA A 27 -9.55 -4.47 -3.19
CA ALA A 27 -10.35 -4.25 -4.40
C ALA A 27 -10.29 -2.80 -4.92
N GLN A 28 -10.06 -1.82 -4.05
CA GLN A 28 -10.09 -0.39 -4.39
C GLN A 28 -8.69 0.18 -4.66
N LEU A 29 -7.64 -0.47 -4.16
CA LEU A 29 -6.24 -0.04 -4.33
C LEU A 29 -5.84 0.12 -5.80
N GLY A 30 -6.36 -0.74 -6.68
CA GLY A 30 -6.11 -0.67 -8.13
C GLY A 30 -7.13 0.19 -8.91
N SER A 31 -8.02 0.91 -8.24
CA SER A 31 -8.99 1.78 -8.91
C SER A 31 -8.32 3.06 -9.41
N HIS A 32 -8.68 3.47 -10.64
CA HIS A 32 -8.27 4.75 -11.23
C HIS A 32 -8.73 5.96 -10.42
N SER A 33 -9.78 5.82 -9.60
CA SER A 33 -10.27 6.90 -8.73
C SER A 33 -9.28 7.29 -7.62
N ASN A 34 -8.33 6.41 -7.32
CA ASN A 34 -7.36 6.58 -6.23
C ASN A 34 -5.95 6.86 -6.74
N SER A 35 -5.80 7.08 -8.06
CA SER A 35 -4.51 7.38 -8.66
C SER A 35 -4.22 8.89 -8.65
N PHE A 36 -2.95 9.23 -8.54
CA PHE A 36 -2.44 10.58 -8.70
C PHE A 36 -1.09 10.53 -9.40
N GLN A 37 -0.79 11.56 -10.19
CA GLN A 37 0.48 11.67 -10.89
C GLN A 37 1.49 12.43 -10.02
N LEU A 38 2.69 11.87 -9.87
CA LEU A 38 3.81 12.51 -9.20
C LEU A 38 5.09 12.23 -10.00
N ASN A 39 5.76 13.28 -10.46
CA ASN A 39 6.99 13.18 -11.26
C ASN A 39 6.87 12.16 -12.41
N ASP A 40 5.83 12.30 -13.22
CA ASP A 40 5.49 11.42 -14.35
C ASP A 40 5.19 9.95 -14.01
N ASN A 41 5.12 9.61 -12.73
CA ASN A 41 4.69 8.30 -12.25
C ASN A 41 3.25 8.36 -11.77
N ILE A 42 2.45 7.36 -12.14
CA ILE A 42 1.12 7.14 -11.58
C ILE A 42 1.29 6.35 -10.29
N LEU A 43 0.83 6.92 -9.19
CA LEU A 43 0.81 6.30 -7.87
C LEU A 43 -0.64 6.13 -7.42
N HIS A 44 -0.93 5.10 -6.64
CA HIS A 44 -2.25 4.93 -6.03
C HIS A 44 -2.14 5.11 -4.52
N CYS A 45 -3.01 5.96 -3.95
CA CYS A 45 -3.08 6.19 -2.51
C CYS A 45 -4.53 6.12 -2.03
N LEU A 46 -4.73 5.41 -0.93
CA LEU A 46 -5.97 5.41 -0.17
C LEU A 46 -5.75 5.94 1.23
N LYS A 47 -6.73 6.68 1.74
CA LYS A 47 -6.75 7.17 3.11
C LYS A 47 -7.77 6.37 3.92
N ASP A 48 -7.38 5.94 5.10
CA ASP A 48 -8.28 5.32 6.08
C ASP A 48 -7.83 5.70 7.50
N LYS A 49 -8.43 5.09 8.52
CA LYS A 49 -8.01 5.20 9.91
C LYS A 49 -7.60 3.85 10.47
N VAL A 50 -6.67 3.86 11.42
CA VAL A 50 -6.22 2.68 12.16
C VAL A 50 -6.19 2.97 13.64
N GLU A 51 -6.72 2.05 14.44
CA GLU A 51 -6.64 2.13 15.90
C GLU A 51 -5.36 1.46 16.38
N ILE A 52 -4.57 2.16 17.19
CA ILE A 52 -3.35 1.64 17.81
C ILE A 52 -3.34 2.07 19.27
N GLY A 53 -3.41 1.12 20.20
CA GLY A 53 -3.37 1.41 21.64
C GLY A 53 -4.54 2.27 22.12
N GLY A 54 -5.73 2.12 21.52
CA GLY A 54 -6.94 2.89 21.85
C GLY A 54 -7.06 4.25 21.17
N GLU A 55 -6.03 4.68 20.44
CA GLU A 55 -6.01 5.95 19.72
C GLU A 55 -6.19 5.76 18.21
N ASN A 56 -6.91 6.68 17.57
CA ASN A 56 -7.19 6.63 16.13
C ASN A 56 -6.20 7.46 15.31
N TYR A 57 -5.48 6.81 14.40
CA TYR A 57 -4.50 7.44 13.52
C TYR A 57 -4.96 7.45 12.07
N ASN A 58 -4.57 8.48 11.32
CA ASN A 58 -4.76 8.49 9.86
C ASN A 58 -3.76 7.52 9.21
N ALA A 59 -4.27 6.61 8.40
CA ALA A 59 -3.50 5.64 7.65
C ALA A 59 -3.52 6.00 6.16
N TYR A 60 -2.35 5.95 5.53
CA TYR A 60 -2.17 6.15 4.09
C TYR A 60 -1.62 4.85 3.50
N ILE A 61 -2.35 4.28 2.56
CA ILE A 61 -2.03 3.00 1.93
C ILE A 61 -1.61 3.29 0.50
N TYR A 62 -0.38 2.95 0.16
CA TYR A 62 0.18 3.15 -1.17
C TYR A 62 0.26 1.82 -1.92
N LEU A 63 -0.14 1.81 -3.19
CA LEU A 63 0.12 0.69 -4.09
C LEU A 63 1.46 0.95 -4.79
N ASP A 64 2.38 0.00 -4.66
CA ASP A 64 3.60 -0.06 -5.45
C ASP A 64 3.40 -1.10 -6.57
N GLU A 65 2.99 -0.63 -7.75
CA GLU A 65 2.75 -1.50 -8.90
C GLU A 65 4.03 -2.10 -9.46
N ASN A 66 5.16 -1.38 -9.38
CA ASN A 66 6.46 -1.86 -9.83
C ASN A 66 6.88 -3.11 -9.05
N ARG A 67 6.64 -3.13 -7.74
CA ARG A 67 6.91 -4.30 -6.90
C ARG A 67 6.03 -5.51 -7.23
N ARG A 68 4.80 -5.31 -7.72
CA ARG A 68 3.93 -6.40 -8.19
C ARG A 68 4.45 -7.03 -9.47
N VAL A 69 4.93 -6.22 -10.41
CA VAL A 69 5.54 -6.68 -11.66
C VAL A 69 6.80 -7.48 -11.37
N ASP A 70 7.67 -6.99 -10.47
CA ASP A 70 8.90 -7.69 -10.07
C ASP A 70 8.63 -9.04 -9.41
N LEU A 71 7.64 -9.11 -8.50
CA LEU A 71 7.21 -10.38 -7.91
C LEU A 71 6.67 -11.33 -8.98
N GLY A 72 5.85 -10.85 -9.91
CA GLY A 72 5.33 -11.65 -11.03
C GLY A 72 6.45 -12.21 -11.92
N ILE A 73 7.40 -11.37 -12.32
CA ILE A 73 8.58 -11.75 -13.11
C ILE A 73 9.44 -12.76 -12.34
N PHE A 74 9.65 -12.56 -11.04
CA PHE A 74 10.36 -13.51 -10.18
C PHE A 74 9.65 -14.87 -10.12
N PHE A 75 8.32 -14.88 -9.95
CA PHE A 75 7.52 -16.11 -9.96
C PHE A 75 7.56 -16.82 -11.32
N LEU A 76 7.49 -16.09 -12.42
CA LEU A 76 7.62 -16.63 -13.78
C LEU A 76 9.01 -17.21 -14.03
N LYS A 77 10.09 -16.49 -13.66
CA LYS A 77 11.46 -16.99 -13.76
C LYS A 77 11.70 -18.26 -12.94
N LYS A 78 11.11 -18.36 -11.75
CA LYS A 78 11.23 -19.55 -10.89
C LYS A 78 10.58 -20.80 -11.50
N ARG A 79 9.56 -20.64 -12.35
CA ARG A 79 8.92 -21.77 -13.06
C ARG A 79 9.60 -22.14 -14.38
N LEU A 80 10.35 -21.22 -15.00
CA LEU A 80 11.12 -21.48 -16.22
C LEU A 80 12.47 -22.20 -15.98
N ILE A 81 12.93 -22.33 -14.73
CA ILE A 81 14.17 -23.04 -14.35
C ILE A 81 13.90 -24.52 -13.97
N VAL A 82 12.64 -24.98 -14.08
CA VAL A 82 12.28 -26.39 -13.91
C VAL A 82 11.60 -26.89 -15.18
N LEU A 83 12.36 -26.98 -16.26
CA LEU A 83 12.09 -27.79 -17.46
C LEU A 83 13.42 -28.18 -18.09
#